data_AF-E4RK97-F1
#
_entry.id   AF-E4RK97-F1
#
_cell.length_a   1.000
_cell.length_b   1.000
_cell.length_c   1.000
_cell.angle_alpha   90.00
_cell.angle_beta   90.00
_cell.angle_gamma   90.00
#
_symmetry.space_group_name_H-M   'P 1'
#
loop_
_entity.id
_entity.type
_entity.pdbx_description
1 polymer ?
#
loop_
_entity_poly.entity_id
_entity_poly.type
_entity_poly.pdbx_seq_one_letter_code
_entity_poly.pdbx_strand_id
1 'polypeptide(L)'
;MKVYFIGAGAGDPELITIKGKKAVEDSQIIIYAGSLVNPEILEYNPEADIHNSASLSLEEVISIIKKAAAENKNVARIHTGDPSIYGAIKEQIDLLEKNNIDYQIIPGVSSFLAAAAALSAELTLPEVSQTVILSRQAGRTPVPEKEKLSRLAEHQASMAVFLSVQMIEEVVAELLEGYTHDTPAAVVAKASWPDESIIRGTLADIAYKVKSAGIKKTALIMVGDFLDPEYAKSKLYDKNFAHEYRSAGAEKKAILVVSFGTSYHETREKTIQACERKIAKRFPEYDLKRAFTSQMIINKLQKRDEIIIDNPEIALKKLYEEGYQEVVVQPLHIINGSELHELIRTVKTFKNNFRTLKWGNALLSKTDDYFELAEILKNEIENVQPDQAVVLMGHGSSHAANSDYAALDYVLKERGMENYYVGAVEGYPEIEVVIEQLEKKNYNKVKLAPLMLVAGDHAQNDMAGEANDSWKNILENAGYEVEIQLKGLGEYDGVQNKYTEKLNKLLSE
;
A
#
# COMPACT_ATOMS: atom_id res chain seq x y z
N MET A 1 33.18 42.01 16.88
CA MET A 1 31.90 41.85 17.61
C MET A 1 30.91 41.10 16.73
N LYS A 2 29.87 40.48 17.31
CA LYS A 2 28.74 39.88 16.56
C LYS A 2 27.39 40.07 17.28
N VAL A 3 26.31 40.21 16.52
CA VAL A 3 24.92 40.15 17.03
C VAL A 3 24.39 38.74 16.86
N TYR A 4 24.01 38.09 17.95
CA TYR A 4 23.43 36.75 17.95
C TYR A 4 21.90 36.85 18.09
N PHE A 5 21.15 36.50 17.06
CA PHE A 5 19.70 36.25 17.19
C PHE A 5 19.52 34.84 17.72
N ILE A 6 19.08 34.70 18.97
CA ILE A 6 19.07 33.44 19.71
C ILE A 6 17.63 33.02 19.98
N GLY A 7 17.28 31.79 19.60
CA GLY A 7 16.07 31.13 20.08
C GLY A 7 16.26 30.62 21.51
N ALA A 8 15.52 31.18 22.46
CA ALA A 8 15.50 30.81 23.87
C ALA A 8 14.82 29.45 24.13
N GLY A 9 14.14 28.87 23.14
CA GLY A 9 13.35 27.66 23.36
C GLY A 9 11.93 27.98 23.86
N ALA A 10 11.21 26.93 24.29
CA ALA A 10 9.78 27.00 24.55
C ALA A 10 9.39 27.43 25.97
N GLY A 11 10.34 27.85 26.82
CA GLY A 11 10.03 28.27 28.20
C GLY A 11 10.99 27.73 29.23
N ASP A 12 11.13 26.42 29.24
CA ASP A 12 12.17 25.74 30.01
C ASP A 12 13.55 26.25 29.59
N PRO A 13 14.36 26.84 30.51
CA PRO A 13 15.71 27.32 30.21
C PRO A 13 16.65 26.23 29.69
N GLU A 14 16.38 24.95 29.95
CA GLU A 14 17.17 23.82 29.43
C GLU A 14 16.89 23.51 27.96
N LEU A 15 15.77 23.97 27.41
CA LEU A 15 15.44 23.83 25.99
C LEU A 15 16.13 24.86 25.09
N ILE A 16 16.96 25.75 25.65
CA ILE A 16 17.89 26.55 24.87
C ILE A 16 18.94 25.61 24.23
N THR A 17 19.32 25.88 22.99
CA THR A 17 20.41 25.09 22.39
C THR A 17 21.73 25.38 23.09
N ILE A 18 22.63 24.39 23.15
CA ILE A 18 23.99 24.58 23.70
C ILE A 18 24.70 25.78 23.04
N LYS A 19 24.46 25.98 21.74
CA LYS A 19 25.00 27.12 20.99
C LYS A 19 24.37 28.45 21.43
N GLY A 20 23.08 28.47 21.71
CA GLY A 20 22.36 29.64 22.23
C GLY A 20 22.87 30.06 23.60
N LYS A 21 22.99 29.10 24.53
CA LYS A 21 23.55 29.35 25.87
C LYS A 21 24.93 30.00 25.82
N LYS A 22 25.86 29.40 25.06
CA LYS A 22 27.22 29.94 24.87
C LYS A 22 27.21 31.36 24.31
N ALA A 23 26.31 31.66 23.37
CA ALA A 23 26.20 33.00 22.82
C ALA A 23 25.68 34.03 23.84
N VAL A 24 24.84 33.62 24.80
CA VAL A 24 24.43 34.48 25.93
C VAL A 24 25.60 34.72 26.88
N GLU A 25 26.32 33.66 27.27
CA GLU A 25 27.53 33.72 28.11
C GLU A 25 28.59 34.66 27.52
N ASP A 26 28.78 34.64 26.19
CA ASP A 26 29.81 35.42 25.49
C ASP A 26 29.39 36.88 25.14
N SER A 27 28.16 37.28 25.44
CA SER A 27 27.60 38.58 25.03
C SER A 27 27.58 39.60 26.16
N GLN A 28 28.16 40.80 25.94
CA GLN A 28 28.21 41.86 26.95
C GLN A 28 26.91 42.67 27.03
N ILE A 29 26.08 42.61 25.99
CA ILE A 29 24.75 43.22 25.95
C ILE A 29 23.73 42.12 25.67
N ILE A 30 22.63 42.10 26.44
CA ILE A 30 21.49 41.21 26.19
C ILE A 30 20.27 42.06 25.87
N ILE A 31 19.60 41.77 24.76
CA ILE A 31 18.32 42.39 24.40
C ILE A 31 17.29 41.27 24.26
N TYR A 32 16.35 41.15 25.20
CA TYR A 32 15.41 40.03 25.25
C TYR A 32 13.95 40.47 25.01
N ALA A 33 13.14 39.59 24.42
CA ALA A 33 11.71 39.79 24.27
C ALA A 33 10.98 39.51 25.59
N GLY A 34 10.82 40.53 26.44
CA GLY A 34 10.30 40.37 27.81
C GLY A 34 8.84 39.99 27.96
N SER A 35 8.10 39.76 26.87
CA SER A 35 6.72 39.25 26.94
C SER A 35 6.64 37.73 27.11
N LEU A 36 7.67 36.98 26.67
CA LEU A 36 7.61 35.51 26.55
C LEU A 36 8.93 34.78 26.85
N VAL A 37 10.08 35.46 26.86
CA VAL A 37 11.36 34.83 27.23
C VAL A 37 11.42 34.63 28.75
N ASN A 38 11.77 33.41 29.18
CA ASN A 38 11.97 33.10 30.59
C ASN A 38 13.21 33.87 31.12
N PRO A 39 13.06 34.70 32.18
CA PRO A 39 14.16 35.48 32.75
C PRO A 39 15.34 34.65 33.25
N GLU A 40 15.15 33.38 33.61
CA GLU A 40 16.24 32.49 34.07
C GLU A 40 17.34 32.34 33.00
N ILE A 41 17.02 32.51 31.71
CA ILE A 41 18.01 32.48 30.62
C ILE A 41 19.01 33.64 30.73
N LEU A 42 18.61 34.76 31.36
CA LEU A 42 19.47 35.92 31.58
C LEU A 42 20.55 35.64 32.63
N GLU A 43 20.34 34.66 33.51
CA GLU A 43 21.29 34.27 34.56
C GLU A 43 22.53 33.57 33.99
N TYR A 44 22.51 33.13 32.73
CA TYR A 44 23.71 32.63 32.06
C TYR A 44 24.79 33.69 31.89
N ASN A 45 24.44 34.99 31.95
CA ASN A 45 25.42 36.06 32.04
C ASN A 45 24.92 37.24 32.91
N PRO A 46 25.14 37.18 34.24
CA PRO A 46 24.65 38.21 35.15
C PRO A 46 25.38 39.55 35.02
N GLU A 47 26.54 39.59 34.36
CA GLU A 47 27.36 40.80 34.17
C GLU A 47 26.99 41.58 32.90
N ALA A 48 26.09 41.04 32.06
CA ALA A 48 25.67 41.71 30.83
C ALA A 48 24.76 42.92 31.11
N ASP A 49 24.83 43.92 30.23
CA ASP A 49 23.87 45.03 30.21
C ASP A 49 22.56 44.56 29.56
N ILE A 50 21.50 44.43 30.36
CA ILE A 50 20.23 43.79 29.97
C ILE A 50 19.18 44.85 29.57
N HIS A 51 18.63 44.68 28.36
CA HIS A 51 17.59 45.53 27.79
C HIS A 51 16.33 44.72 27.48
N ASN A 52 15.19 45.12 28.05
CA ASN A 52 13.89 44.53 27.74
C ASN A 52 13.28 45.20 26.49
N SER A 53 13.15 44.46 25.39
CA SER A 53 12.62 45.04 24.15
C SER A 53 11.09 45.18 24.12
N ALA A 54 10.36 44.75 25.14
CA ALA A 54 8.90 44.88 25.17
C ALA A 54 8.43 46.35 25.17
N SER A 55 9.29 47.27 25.62
CA SER A 55 9.04 48.72 25.65
C SER A 55 9.83 49.50 24.61
N LEU A 56 10.56 48.84 23.71
CA LEU A 56 11.47 49.49 22.75
C LEU A 56 10.93 49.41 21.32
N SER A 57 11.12 50.48 20.55
CA SER A 57 10.91 50.48 19.10
C SER A 57 12.06 49.79 18.36
N LEU A 58 11.86 49.47 17.07
CA LEU A 58 12.91 48.92 16.21
C LEU A 58 14.13 49.85 16.16
N GLU A 59 13.91 51.16 16.03
CA GLU A 59 14.97 52.17 16.01
C GLU A 59 15.76 52.20 17.33
N GLU A 60 15.08 52.06 18.46
CA GLU A 60 15.70 52.04 19.78
C GLU A 60 16.55 50.77 19.96
N VAL A 61 16.02 49.60 19.58
CA VAL A 61 16.79 48.33 19.60
C VAL A 61 18.05 48.44 18.73
N ILE A 62 17.93 49.00 17.53
CA ILE A 62 19.06 49.17 16.62
C ILE A 62 20.05 50.21 17.13
N SER A 63 19.59 51.25 17.83
CA SER A 63 20.45 52.23 18.49
C SER A 63 21.33 51.57 19.55
N ILE A 64 20.76 50.68 20.37
CA ILE A 64 21.51 49.89 21.36
C ILE A 64 22.56 49.02 20.66
N ILE A 65 22.19 48.33 19.59
CA ILE A 65 23.12 47.47 18.83
C ILE A 65 24.26 48.28 18.20
N LYS A 66 23.97 49.46 17.65
CA LYS A 66 24.99 50.36 17.09
C LYS A 66 25.98 50.85 18.14
N LYS A 67 25.48 51.18 19.34
CA LYS A 67 26.33 51.56 20.46
C LYS A 67 27.24 50.39 20.87
N ALA A 68 26.69 49.19 20.98
CA ALA A 68 27.47 47.98 21.26
C ALA A 68 28.55 47.73 20.19
N ALA A 69 28.22 47.94 18.91
CA ALA A 69 29.15 47.80 17.81
C ALA A 69 30.31 48.80 17.87
N ALA A 70 30.03 50.07 18.22
CA ALA A 70 31.06 51.09 18.44
C ALA A 70 32.02 50.75 19.58
N GLU A 71 31.53 49.99 20.58
CA GLU A 71 32.31 49.51 21.73
C GLU A 71 32.92 48.11 21.50
N ASN A 72 32.78 47.53 20.30
CA ASN A 72 33.19 46.16 19.95
C ASN A 72 32.65 45.07 20.90
N LYS A 73 31.42 45.26 21.40
CA LYS A 73 30.72 44.33 22.30
C LYS A 73 29.79 43.39 21.53
N ASN A 74 29.75 42.13 21.94
CA ASN A 74 28.78 41.17 21.41
C ASN A 74 27.38 41.43 21.98
N VAL A 75 26.35 41.19 21.17
CA VAL A 75 24.94 41.37 21.55
C VAL A 75 24.19 40.05 21.42
N ALA A 76 23.55 39.61 22.51
CA ALA A 76 22.60 38.51 22.49
C ALA A 76 21.18 39.05 22.33
N ARG A 77 20.62 38.95 21.13
CA ARG A 77 19.22 39.28 20.83
C ARG A 77 18.36 38.04 21.01
N ILE A 78 17.68 37.93 22.15
CA ILE A 78 16.98 36.70 22.57
C ILE A 78 15.49 36.76 22.20
N HIS A 79 15.04 35.74 21.47
CA HIS A 79 13.66 35.54 21.02
C HIS A 79 13.07 34.28 21.65
N THR A 80 11.77 34.28 21.97
CA THR A 80 11.06 33.07 22.40
C THR A 80 10.95 32.06 21.26
N GLY A 81 11.02 30.76 21.57
CA GLY A 81 10.97 29.69 20.58
C GLY A 81 12.14 29.74 19.61
N ASP A 82 11.84 29.68 18.31
CA ASP A 82 12.81 29.88 17.23
C ASP A 82 12.65 31.27 16.60
N PRO A 83 13.75 32.04 16.40
CA PRO A 83 13.68 33.40 15.88
C PRO A 83 13.17 33.49 14.43
N SER A 84 13.20 32.40 13.65
CA SER A 84 12.70 32.36 12.28
C SER A 84 11.17 32.25 12.18
N ILE A 85 10.48 31.92 13.29
CA ILE A 85 9.02 31.73 13.32
C ILE A 85 8.39 32.86 14.13
N TYR A 86 7.71 33.79 13.44
CA TYR A 86 7.08 34.98 14.04
C TYR A 86 8.01 35.88 14.87
N GLY A 87 9.34 35.78 14.67
CA GLY A 87 10.34 36.50 15.46
C GLY A 87 10.69 37.91 14.98
N ALA A 88 10.19 38.34 13.80
CA ALA A 88 10.47 39.66 13.21
C ALA A 88 11.98 40.02 13.12
N ILE A 89 12.83 39.03 12.87
CA ILE A 89 14.28 39.27 12.78
C ILE A 89 14.72 39.92 11.46
N LYS A 90 13.91 39.80 10.39
CA LYS A 90 14.30 40.27 9.05
C LYS A 90 14.50 41.79 9.00
N GLU A 91 13.58 42.55 9.58
CA GLU A 91 13.66 44.02 9.64
C GLU A 91 14.88 44.52 10.45
N GLN A 92 15.28 43.76 11.48
CA GLN A 92 16.50 44.05 12.23
C GLN A 92 17.74 43.73 11.38
N ILE A 93 17.77 42.56 10.75
CA ILE A 93 18.87 42.13 9.86
C ILE A 93 19.11 43.15 8.73
N ASP A 94 18.06 43.62 8.06
CA ASP A 94 18.18 44.65 7.02
C ASP A 94 18.90 45.91 7.51
N LEU A 95 18.59 46.33 8.75
CA LEU A 95 19.25 47.46 9.37
C LEU A 95 20.69 47.13 9.79
N LEU A 96 20.98 45.92 10.27
CA LEU A 96 22.36 45.52 10.59
C LEU A 96 23.24 45.49 9.33
N GLU A 97 22.75 44.90 8.24
CA GLU A 97 23.46 44.84 6.96
C GLU A 97 23.75 46.24 6.41
N LYS A 98 22.75 47.14 6.46
CA LYS A 98 22.93 48.54 6.06
C LYS A 98 24.01 49.28 6.86
N ASN A 99 24.29 48.84 8.09
CA ASN A 99 25.30 49.43 8.96
C ASN A 99 26.59 48.60 9.04
N ASN A 100 26.75 47.57 8.19
CA ASN A 100 27.90 46.65 8.18
C ASN A 100 28.16 45.99 9.55
N ILE A 101 27.10 45.58 10.25
CA ILE A 101 27.19 44.89 11.55
C ILE A 101 27.01 43.39 11.34
N ASP A 102 28.01 42.61 11.73
CA ASP A 102 27.98 41.15 11.64
C ASP A 102 26.92 40.55 12.56
N TYR A 103 26.19 39.55 12.05
CA TYR A 103 25.18 38.83 12.80
C TYR A 103 25.23 37.32 12.58
N GLN A 104 24.57 36.58 13.47
CA GLN A 104 24.35 35.15 13.35
C GLN A 104 23.00 34.76 13.95
N ILE A 105 22.27 33.91 13.24
CA ILE A 105 21.03 33.32 13.74
C ILE A 105 21.36 31.97 14.37
N ILE A 106 20.89 31.75 15.59
CA ILE A 106 21.01 30.51 16.35
C ILE A 106 19.61 29.96 16.56
N PRO A 107 19.28 28.79 15.99
CA PRO A 107 17.94 28.23 16.09
C PRO A 107 17.61 27.81 17.52
N GLY A 108 16.30 27.76 17.81
CA GLY A 108 15.74 27.36 19.09
C GLY A 108 14.65 26.31 18.95
N VAL A 109 14.31 25.63 20.06
CA VAL A 109 13.18 24.70 20.10
C VAL A 109 11.88 25.50 20.14
N SER A 110 11.08 25.45 19.07
CA SER A 110 9.81 26.20 19.01
C SER A 110 8.73 25.57 19.90
N SER A 111 7.78 26.38 20.36
CA SER A 111 6.75 25.98 21.33
C SER A 111 5.82 24.88 20.82
N PHE A 112 5.67 24.69 19.50
CA PHE A 112 4.86 23.59 18.97
C PHE A 112 5.50 22.21 19.15
N LEU A 113 6.83 22.14 19.21
CA LEU A 113 7.55 20.91 19.51
C LEU A 113 7.45 20.58 21.01
N ALA A 114 7.55 21.60 21.86
CA ALA A 114 7.33 21.43 23.30
C ALA A 114 5.87 21.03 23.59
N ALA A 115 4.89 21.64 22.91
CA ALA A 115 3.49 21.25 23.02
C ALA A 115 3.26 19.81 22.54
N ALA A 116 3.88 19.39 21.44
CA ALA A 116 3.81 18.00 20.97
C ALA A 116 4.40 17.02 22.01
N ALA A 117 5.53 17.37 22.63
CA ALA A 117 6.13 16.58 23.71
C ALA A 117 5.21 16.48 24.94
N ALA A 118 4.65 17.60 25.39
CA ALA A 118 3.68 17.66 26.49
C ALA A 118 2.42 16.83 26.20
N LEU A 119 2.00 16.79 24.93
CA LEU A 119 0.87 15.99 24.47
C LEU A 119 1.22 14.53 24.19
N SER A 120 2.49 14.13 24.29
CA SER A 120 3.00 12.82 23.87
C SER A 120 2.58 12.46 22.43
N ALA A 121 2.61 13.46 21.54
CA ALA A 121 2.08 13.35 20.19
C ALA A 121 3.20 13.44 19.14
N GLU A 122 3.13 12.57 18.13
CA GLU A 122 3.91 12.68 16.90
C GLU A 122 3.11 13.50 15.88
N LEU A 123 3.66 14.64 15.43
CA LEU A 123 2.93 15.56 14.55
C LEU A 123 2.73 15.01 13.13
N THR A 124 3.54 14.04 12.70
CA THR A 124 3.51 13.45 11.36
C THR A 124 3.35 11.93 11.42
N LEU A 125 2.13 11.48 11.72
CA LEU A 125 1.81 10.06 11.79
C LEU A 125 1.50 9.45 10.40
N PRO A 126 2.06 8.28 10.05
CA PRO A 126 1.71 7.57 8.83
C PRO A 126 0.20 7.33 8.72
N GLU A 127 -0.34 7.50 7.50
CA GLU A 127 -1.78 7.35 7.19
C GLU A 127 -2.71 8.36 7.87
N VAL A 128 -2.22 9.18 8.81
CA VAL A 128 -2.97 10.24 9.50
C VAL A 128 -2.58 11.63 8.98
N SER A 129 -1.30 12.00 9.12
CA SER A 129 -0.80 13.28 8.59
C SER A 129 0.69 13.23 8.31
N GLN A 130 1.11 13.75 7.16
CA GLN A 130 2.52 13.91 6.79
C GLN A 130 2.92 15.38 6.62
N THR A 131 2.03 16.28 7.06
CA THR A 131 2.14 17.72 6.87
C THR A 131 1.88 18.40 8.21
N VAL A 132 2.71 19.38 8.56
CA VAL A 132 2.47 20.24 9.73
C VAL A 132 2.23 21.66 9.24
N ILE A 133 1.08 22.22 9.58
CA ILE A 133 0.73 23.61 9.28
C ILE A 133 0.99 24.46 10.52
N LEU A 134 1.91 25.42 10.40
CA LEU A 134 2.13 26.46 11.42
C LEU A 134 1.44 27.73 10.94
N SER A 135 0.44 28.20 11.68
CA SER A 135 -0.30 29.41 11.32
C SER A 135 -0.73 30.20 12.54
N ARG A 136 -1.45 31.30 12.32
CA ARG A 136 -2.12 32.10 13.35
C ARG A 136 -3.42 32.65 12.78
N GLN A 137 -4.36 32.95 13.66
CA GLN A 137 -5.54 33.71 13.32
C GLN A 137 -5.17 35.16 12.97
N ALA A 138 -5.95 35.75 12.05
CA ALA A 138 -5.85 37.17 11.75
C ALA A 138 -6.19 37.98 13.01
N GLY A 139 -5.33 38.93 13.38
CA GLY A 139 -5.57 39.85 14.49
C GLY A 139 -5.41 41.27 13.99
N ARG A 140 -4.67 42.09 14.75
CA ARG A 140 -4.28 43.45 14.30
C ARG A 140 -3.45 43.42 13.01
N THR A 141 -2.66 42.37 12.82
CA THR A 141 -1.90 42.14 11.60
C THR A 141 -2.66 41.12 10.75
N PRO A 142 -3.03 41.46 9.49
CA PRO A 142 -3.70 40.53 8.61
C PRO A 142 -2.80 39.33 8.30
N VAL A 143 -3.40 38.23 7.86
CA VAL A 143 -2.72 37.12 7.19
C VAL A 143 -3.04 37.20 5.70
N PRO A 144 -2.17 36.72 4.80
CA PRO A 144 -2.49 36.61 3.38
C PRO A 144 -3.79 35.83 3.16
N GLU A 145 -4.59 36.22 2.15
CA GLU A 145 -5.91 35.62 1.90
C GLU A 145 -5.88 34.10 1.72
N LYS A 146 -4.80 33.56 1.14
CA LYS A 146 -4.60 32.12 0.93
C LYS A 146 -4.22 31.36 2.21
N GLU A 147 -3.86 32.08 3.27
CA GLU A 147 -3.35 31.54 4.54
C GLU A 147 -4.38 31.69 5.67
N LYS A 148 -5.63 32.04 5.34
CA LYS A 148 -6.76 32.03 6.30
C LYS A 148 -6.93 30.63 6.89
N LEU A 149 -7.32 30.54 8.16
CA LEU A 149 -7.42 29.24 8.83
C LEU A 149 -8.48 28.36 8.17
N SER A 150 -9.57 28.94 7.66
CA SER A 150 -10.59 28.17 6.93
C SER A 150 -10.04 27.49 5.67
N ARG A 151 -9.12 28.14 4.94
CA ARG A 151 -8.46 27.54 3.76
C ARG A 151 -7.46 26.46 4.15
N LEU A 152 -6.71 26.70 5.22
CA LEU A 152 -5.74 25.73 5.72
C LEU A 152 -6.42 24.50 6.32
N ALA A 153 -7.62 24.65 6.89
CA ALA A 153 -8.43 23.57 7.42
C ALA A 153 -8.88 22.55 6.35
N GLU A 154 -9.04 22.99 5.10
CA GLU A 154 -9.39 22.09 3.97
C GLU A 154 -8.36 20.95 3.79
N HIS A 155 -7.10 21.15 4.22
CA HIS A 155 -6.05 20.13 4.11
C HIS A 155 -6.14 19.03 5.16
N GLN A 156 -6.86 19.26 6.27
CA GLN A 156 -6.99 18.33 7.39
C GLN A 156 -5.65 17.81 7.96
N ALA A 157 -4.59 18.61 7.82
CA ALA A 157 -3.25 18.29 8.29
C ALA A 157 -3.02 18.72 9.75
N SER A 158 -2.07 18.09 10.46
CA SER A 158 -1.68 18.49 11.81
C SER A 158 -1.39 19.99 11.87
N MET A 159 -2.13 20.72 12.71
CA MET A 159 -2.07 22.18 12.74
C MET A 159 -1.68 22.70 14.12
N ALA A 160 -0.74 23.64 14.15
CA ALA A 160 -0.37 24.41 15.33
C ALA A 160 -0.69 25.89 15.09
N VAL A 161 -1.64 26.43 15.84
CA VAL A 161 -2.10 27.82 15.72
C VAL A 161 -1.50 28.67 16.83
N PHE A 162 -0.56 29.52 16.45
CA PHE A 162 0.16 30.45 17.32
C PHE A 162 -0.64 31.72 17.58
N LEU A 163 -0.33 32.42 18.68
CA LEU A 163 -0.77 33.79 18.95
C LEU A 163 -2.30 34.02 18.94
N SER A 164 -3.09 32.96 19.09
CA SER A 164 -4.54 33.00 18.78
C SER A 164 -5.45 32.51 19.89
N VAL A 165 -4.94 32.04 21.05
CA VAL A 165 -5.77 31.47 22.13
C VAL A 165 -6.83 32.43 22.67
N GLN A 166 -6.58 33.74 22.68
CA GLN A 166 -7.56 34.74 23.10
C GLN A 166 -8.76 34.86 22.14
N MET A 167 -8.62 34.37 20.91
CA MET A 167 -9.63 34.35 19.85
C MET A 167 -10.07 32.91 19.57
N ILE A 168 -10.01 32.02 20.57
CA ILE A 168 -10.25 30.58 20.39
C ILE A 168 -11.61 30.27 19.73
N GLU A 169 -12.65 31.07 19.97
CA GLU A 169 -13.95 30.89 19.32
C GLU A 169 -13.90 31.20 17.82
N GLU A 170 -13.20 32.26 17.42
CA GLU A 170 -13.01 32.61 16.01
C GLU A 170 -12.13 31.58 15.31
N VAL A 171 -11.08 31.10 15.98
CA VAL A 171 -10.24 29.99 15.48
C VAL A 171 -11.09 28.76 15.24
N VAL A 172 -11.90 28.34 16.21
CA VAL A 172 -12.79 27.17 16.05
C VAL A 172 -13.77 27.41 14.90
N ALA A 173 -14.38 28.59 14.79
CA ALA A 173 -15.32 28.90 13.73
C ALA A 173 -14.68 28.80 12.33
N GLU A 174 -13.47 29.36 12.13
CA GLU A 174 -12.77 29.23 10.85
C GLU A 174 -12.36 27.80 10.55
N LEU A 175 -11.86 27.06 11.55
CA LEU A 175 -11.42 25.68 11.36
C LEU A 175 -12.58 24.75 11.00
N LEU A 176 -13.78 24.98 11.52
CA LEU A 176 -15.00 24.21 11.20
C LEU A 176 -15.50 24.39 9.76
N GLU A 177 -14.92 25.31 8.97
CA GLU A 177 -15.19 25.38 7.52
C GLU A 177 -14.54 24.21 6.74
N GLY A 178 -13.49 23.58 7.29
CA GLY A 178 -12.80 22.43 6.67
C GLY A 178 -12.73 21.17 7.55
N TYR A 179 -12.70 21.34 8.88
CA TYR A 179 -12.74 20.26 9.87
C TYR A 179 -14.15 19.94 10.36
N THR A 180 -14.29 18.84 11.08
CA THR A 180 -15.55 18.45 11.71
C THR A 180 -15.56 18.81 13.19
N HIS A 181 -16.74 18.77 13.79
CA HIS A 181 -16.91 19.05 15.22
C HIS A 181 -16.18 18.01 16.10
N ASP A 182 -16.02 16.79 15.60
CA ASP A 182 -15.37 15.69 16.30
C ASP A 182 -13.83 15.72 16.15
N THR A 183 -13.29 16.59 15.30
CA THR A 183 -11.83 16.72 15.10
C THR A 183 -11.13 16.99 16.44
N PRO A 184 -10.15 16.16 16.83
CA PRO A 184 -9.39 16.34 18.06
C PRO A 184 -8.68 17.70 18.13
N ALA A 185 -8.75 18.32 19.29
CA ALA A 185 -8.08 19.59 19.58
C ALA A 185 -7.50 19.62 20.99
N ALA A 186 -6.37 20.27 21.14
CA ALA A 186 -5.74 20.51 22.43
C ALA A 186 -5.20 21.93 22.53
N VAL A 187 -5.19 22.49 23.74
CA VAL A 187 -4.51 23.76 24.04
C VAL A 187 -3.48 23.51 25.12
N VAL A 188 -2.24 23.83 24.81
CA VAL A 188 -1.12 23.75 25.76
C VAL A 188 -0.73 25.16 26.17
N ALA A 189 -1.07 25.55 27.38
CA ALA A 189 -0.66 26.80 27.99
C ALA A 189 0.72 26.62 28.63
N LYS A 190 1.62 27.57 28.33
CA LYS A 190 2.99 27.60 28.84
C LYS A 190 3.73 26.26 28.68
N ALA A 191 3.70 25.70 27.48
CA ALA A 191 4.38 24.44 27.17
C ALA A 191 5.82 24.44 27.70
N SER A 192 6.25 23.39 28.40
CA SER A 192 7.54 23.23 29.10
C SER A 192 7.78 24.10 30.36
N TRP A 193 6.87 25.00 30.74
CA TRP A 193 7.04 25.76 31.99
C TRP A 193 6.64 24.92 33.21
N PRO A 194 7.14 25.23 34.42
CA PRO A 194 6.70 24.55 35.65
C PRO A 194 5.19 24.62 35.91
N ASP A 195 4.52 25.66 35.41
CA ASP A 195 3.07 25.86 35.51
C ASP A 195 2.34 25.60 34.18
N GLU A 196 2.85 24.64 33.38
CA GLU A 196 2.19 24.12 32.19
C GLU A 196 0.76 23.64 32.48
N SER A 197 -0.16 23.88 31.54
CA SER A 197 -1.53 23.39 31.61
C SER A 197 -2.00 22.90 30.25
N ILE A 198 -2.59 21.70 30.22
CA ILE A 198 -3.07 21.03 29.02
C ILE A 198 -4.58 20.87 29.09
N ILE A 199 -5.28 21.39 28.07
CA ILE A 199 -6.71 21.20 27.87
C ILE A 199 -6.91 20.37 26.61
N ARG A 200 -7.61 19.22 26.72
CA ARG A 200 -7.96 18.35 25.60
C ARG A 200 -9.47 18.35 25.33
N GLY A 201 -9.84 18.21 24.06
CA GLY A 201 -11.21 18.16 23.62
C GLY A 201 -11.31 17.97 22.12
N THR A 202 -12.40 18.46 21.54
CA THR A 202 -12.60 18.52 20.09
C THR A 202 -12.95 19.94 19.68
N LEU A 203 -13.04 20.21 18.38
CA LEU A 203 -13.51 21.52 17.91
C LEU A 203 -14.92 21.87 18.42
N ALA A 204 -15.73 20.89 18.84
CA ALA A 204 -17.03 21.14 19.45
C ALA A 204 -16.95 21.81 20.83
N ASP A 205 -15.92 21.51 21.65
CA ASP A 205 -15.91 21.88 23.07
C ASP A 205 -14.65 22.61 23.55
N ILE A 206 -13.59 22.65 22.75
CA ILE A 206 -12.28 23.18 23.17
C ILE A 206 -12.35 24.64 23.57
N ALA A 207 -13.11 25.47 22.86
CA ALA A 207 -13.27 26.89 23.18
C ALA A 207 -13.89 27.10 24.57
N TYR A 208 -14.92 26.34 24.91
CA TYR A 208 -15.57 26.40 26.22
C TYR A 208 -14.61 25.96 27.34
N LYS A 209 -13.88 24.85 27.13
CA LYS A 209 -12.93 24.32 28.12
C LYS A 209 -11.79 25.30 28.38
N VAL A 210 -11.23 25.90 27.34
CA VAL A 210 -10.14 26.91 27.43
C VAL A 210 -10.61 28.15 28.20
N LYS A 211 -11.81 28.65 27.91
CA LYS A 211 -12.40 29.78 28.64
C LYS A 211 -12.63 29.46 30.12
N SER A 212 -13.15 28.27 30.42
CA SER A 212 -13.39 27.81 31.79
C SER A 212 -12.09 27.66 32.58
N ALA A 213 -11.00 27.25 31.92
CA ALA A 213 -9.67 27.18 32.51
C ALA A 213 -8.99 28.55 32.68
N GLY A 214 -9.59 29.64 32.19
CA GLY A 214 -9.04 31.00 32.31
C GLY A 214 -7.78 31.26 31.47
N ILE A 215 -7.51 30.42 30.47
CA ILE A 215 -6.32 30.55 29.61
C ILE A 215 -6.56 31.67 28.59
N LYS A 216 -5.81 32.76 28.69
CA LYS A 216 -5.98 33.96 27.85
C LYS A 216 -4.77 34.31 26.99
N LYS A 217 -3.58 33.80 27.33
CA LYS A 217 -2.32 34.12 26.66
C LYS A 217 -1.31 33.00 26.85
N THR A 218 -0.22 33.05 26.06
CA THR A 218 0.90 32.11 26.16
C THR A 218 0.42 30.66 26.08
N ALA A 219 -0.36 30.37 25.04
CA ALA A 219 -0.84 29.01 24.78
C ALA A 219 -0.85 28.75 23.28
N LEU A 220 -0.65 27.48 22.94
CA LEU A 220 -0.68 26.98 21.58
C LEU A 220 -1.91 26.10 21.38
N ILE A 221 -2.61 26.31 20.27
CA ILE A 221 -3.76 25.48 19.88
C ILE A 221 -3.25 24.43 18.89
N MET A 222 -3.48 23.17 19.20
CA MET A 222 -3.11 22.01 18.40
C MET A 222 -4.39 21.37 17.88
N VAL A 223 -4.50 21.13 16.57
CA VAL A 223 -5.72 20.60 15.94
C VAL A 223 -5.38 19.55 14.90
N GLY A 224 -6.09 18.43 14.93
CA GLY A 224 -6.00 17.36 13.94
C GLY A 224 -5.95 15.97 14.56
N ASP A 225 -6.16 14.97 13.72
CA ASP A 225 -6.32 13.57 14.13
C ASP A 225 -5.07 12.96 14.77
N PHE A 226 -3.91 13.61 14.62
CA PHE A 226 -2.66 13.20 15.28
C PHE A 226 -2.72 13.22 16.82
N LEU A 227 -3.73 13.88 17.42
CA LEU A 227 -3.91 13.96 18.86
C LEU A 227 -4.63 12.75 19.48
N ASP A 228 -5.43 12.02 18.70
CA ASP A 228 -6.14 10.81 19.12
C ASP A 228 -6.32 9.83 17.94
N PRO A 229 -5.22 9.21 17.46
CA PRO A 229 -5.26 8.46 16.22
C PRO A 229 -5.59 6.97 16.41
N GLU A 230 -6.49 6.43 15.58
CA GLU A 230 -6.33 5.06 15.08
C GLU A 230 -5.27 5.12 13.95
N TYR A 231 -4.08 4.54 14.15
CA TYR A 231 -2.99 4.63 13.16
C TYR A 231 -2.28 3.31 12.88
N ALA A 232 -1.78 3.18 11.65
CA ALA A 232 -0.83 2.14 11.28
C ALA A 232 0.57 2.46 11.80
N LYS A 233 1.30 1.44 12.28
CA LYS A 233 2.67 1.61 12.78
C LYS A 233 3.61 2.13 11.68
N SER A 234 4.49 3.05 12.04
CA SER A 234 5.57 3.48 11.15
C SER A 234 6.43 2.32 10.68
N LYS A 235 6.72 2.29 9.38
CA LYS A 235 7.62 1.32 8.77
C LYS A 235 9.08 1.54 9.15
N LEU A 236 9.42 2.68 9.78
CA LEU A 236 10.80 3.01 10.20
C LEU A 236 11.42 1.94 11.10
N TYR A 237 10.62 1.32 11.97
CA TYR A 237 11.07 0.22 12.84
C TYR A 237 10.51 -1.14 12.45
N ASP A 238 9.78 -1.21 11.34
CA ASP A 238 9.26 -2.48 10.84
C ASP A 238 10.44 -3.39 10.49
N LYS A 239 10.38 -4.62 10.99
CA LYS A 239 11.42 -5.63 10.79
C LYS A 239 11.57 -6.01 9.32
N ASN A 240 10.53 -5.77 8.52
CA ASN A 240 10.43 -6.12 7.11
C ASN A 240 10.67 -4.92 6.18
N PHE A 241 10.95 -3.72 6.70
CA PHE A 241 11.25 -2.54 5.91
C PHE A 241 12.75 -2.34 5.78
N ALA A 242 13.27 -2.49 4.57
CA ALA A 242 14.67 -2.22 4.26
C ALA A 242 14.89 -0.71 4.16
N HIS A 243 15.95 -0.23 4.83
CA HIS A 243 16.43 1.15 4.70
C HIS A 243 17.96 1.13 4.83
N GLU A 244 18.61 2.27 4.59
CA GLU A 244 20.06 2.43 4.45
C GLU A 244 20.91 1.71 5.52
N TYR A 245 20.39 1.54 6.74
CA TYR A 245 21.09 0.92 7.87
C TYR A 245 20.50 -0.43 8.34
N ARG A 246 19.52 -1.00 7.62
CA ARG A 246 18.94 -2.34 7.91
C ARG A 246 18.60 -3.07 6.62
N SER A 247 19.33 -4.13 6.35
CA SER A 247 19.01 -5.13 5.34
C SER A 247 17.85 -5.99 5.88
N ALA A 248 16.72 -6.04 5.18
CA ALA A 248 15.72 -7.07 5.43
C ALA A 248 16.40 -8.43 5.21
N GLY A 249 16.15 -9.42 6.08
CA GLY A 249 16.62 -10.80 5.87
C GLY A 249 16.17 -11.31 4.50
N ALA A 250 16.84 -12.34 3.97
CA ALA A 250 16.55 -12.89 2.64
C ALA A 250 15.04 -13.01 2.41
N GLU A 251 14.52 -12.31 1.39
CA GLU A 251 13.10 -12.24 1.11
C GLU A 251 12.57 -13.66 0.85
N LYS A 252 11.56 -14.07 1.62
CA LYS A 252 10.80 -15.28 1.36
C LYS A 252 9.87 -15.02 0.20
N LYS A 253 10.05 -15.78 -0.88
CA LYS A 253 9.24 -15.72 -2.09
C LYS A 253 8.47 -17.02 -2.26
N ALA A 254 7.22 -16.94 -2.69
CA ALA A 254 6.40 -18.12 -2.97
C ALA A 254 5.71 -18.03 -4.33
N ILE A 255 5.60 -19.17 -4.99
CA ILE A 255 4.67 -19.37 -6.10
C ILE A 255 3.52 -20.24 -5.57
N LEU A 256 2.32 -19.66 -5.53
CA LEU A 256 1.09 -20.39 -5.22
C LEU A 256 0.48 -20.91 -6.52
N VAL A 257 0.63 -22.21 -6.78
CA VAL A 257 0.02 -22.88 -7.92
C VAL A 257 -1.42 -23.27 -7.56
N VAL A 258 -2.38 -22.83 -8.36
CA VAL A 258 -3.81 -23.02 -8.09
C VAL A 258 -4.47 -23.79 -9.21
N SER A 259 -5.12 -24.91 -8.91
CA SER A 259 -5.89 -25.71 -9.88
C SER A 259 -7.32 -25.92 -9.40
N PHE A 260 -8.24 -26.33 -10.28
CA PHE A 260 -9.55 -26.85 -9.85
C PHE A 260 -9.41 -27.96 -8.80
N GLY A 261 -8.47 -28.87 -9.06
CA GLY A 261 -8.15 -30.01 -8.22
C GLY A 261 -8.72 -31.32 -8.76
N THR A 262 -8.26 -32.43 -8.21
CA THR A 262 -8.84 -33.75 -8.49
C THR A 262 -8.67 -34.68 -7.29
N SER A 263 -9.70 -35.52 -7.07
CA SER A 263 -9.65 -36.57 -6.06
C SER A 263 -8.91 -37.83 -6.53
N TYR A 264 -8.59 -37.93 -7.82
CA TYR A 264 -7.94 -39.11 -8.40
C TYR A 264 -6.41 -38.98 -8.30
N HIS A 265 -5.76 -39.87 -7.54
CA HIS A 265 -4.32 -39.79 -7.26
C HIS A 265 -3.46 -39.85 -8.53
N GLU A 266 -3.72 -40.83 -9.40
CA GLU A 266 -2.88 -41.08 -10.58
C GLU A 266 -2.86 -39.89 -11.54
N THR A 267 -4.04 -39.37 -11.94
CA THR A 267 -4.08 -38.21 -12.82
C THR A 267 -3.52 -36.96 -12.13
N ARG A 268 -3.73 -36.78 -10.81
CA ARG A 268 -3.12 -35.66 -10.05
C ARG A 268 -1.61 -35.65 -10.14
N GLU A 269 -0.99 -36.84 -10.04
CA GLU A 269 0.47 -37.00 -10.13
C GLU A 269 1.01 -36.72 -11.53
N LYS A 270 0.31 -37.20 -12.57
CA LYS A 270 0.71 -37.03 -13.96
C LYS A 270 0.46 -35.62 -14.51
N THR A 271 -0.46 -34.85 -13.91
CA THR A 271 -0.88 -33.53 -14.41
C THR A 271 -0.49 -32.40 -13.46
N ILE A 272 -1.28 -32.17 -12.40
CA ILE A 272 -1.09 -31.05 -11.47
C ILE A 272 0.31 -31.07 -10.85
N GLN A 273 0.73 -32.22 -10.30
CA GLN A 273 2.08 -32.34 -9.73
C GLN A 273 3.18 -32.26 -10.79
N ALA A 274 2.91 -32.67 -12.03
CA ALA A 274 3.88 -32.51 -13.12
C ALA A 274 4.10 -31.03 -13.45
N CYS A 275 3.02 -30.25 -13.59
CA CYS A 275 3.10 -28.80 -13.75
C CYS A 275 3.84 -28.14 -12.57
N GLU A 276 3.48 -28.49 -11.33
CA GLU A 276 4.11 -27.98 -10.11
C GLU A 276 5.61 -28.29 -10.05
N ARG A 277 6.01 -29.54 -10.32
CA ARG A 277 7.43 -29.94 -10.36
C ARG A 277 8.19 -29.15 -11.42
N LYS A 278 7.57 -28.91 -12.58
CA LYS A 278 8.20 -28.13 -13.66
C LYS A 278 8.37 -26.66 -13.28
N ILE A 279 7.36 -26.06 -12.66
CA ILE A 279 7.42 -24.70 -12.10
C ILE A 279 8.52 -24.63 -11.02
N ALA A 280 8.52 -25.52 -10.04
CA ALA A 280 9.51 -25.54 -8.96
C ALA A 280 10.95 -25.72 -9.50
N LYS A 281 11.14 -26.56 -10.51
CA LYS A 281 12.45 -26.76 -11.17
C LYS A 281 12.91 -25.50 -11.91
N ARG A 282 11.97 -24.74 -12.50
CA ARG A 282 12.29 -23.54 -13.29
C ARG A 282 12.57 -22.32 -12.40
N PHE A 283 11.93 -22.25 -11.24
CA PHE A 283 12.00 -21.11 -10.29
C PHE A 283 12.45 -21.59 -8.89
N PRO A 284 13.68 -22.10 -8.75
CA PRO A 284 14.18 -22.67 -7.48
C PRO A 284 14.31 -21.66 -6.34
N GLU A 285 14.25 -20.36 -6.64
CA GLU A 285 14.28 -19.26 -5.68
C GLU A 285 12.93 -18.97 -5.02
N TYR A 286 11.85 -19.62 -5.47
CA TYR A 286 10.52 -19.52 -4.90
C TYR A 286 10.10 -20.82 -4.22
N ASP A 287 9.53 -20.70 -3.03
CA ASP A 287 8.85 -21.82 -2.38
C ASP A 287 7.53 -22.11 -3.12
N LEU A 288 7.41 -23.32 -3.65
CA LEU A 288 6.19 -23.75 -4.33
C LEU A 288 5.14 -24.19 -3.32
N LYS A 289 3.93 -23.63 -3.44
CA LYS A 289 2.77 -23.91 -2.59
C LYS A 289 1.58 -24.24 -3.46
N ARG A 290 0.64 -25.04 -2.94
CA ARG A 290 -0.54 -25.53 -3.67
C ARG A 290 -1.82 -25.01 -3.02
N ALA A 291 -2.80 -24.67 -3.86
CA ALA A 291 -4.20 -24.56 -3.44
C ALA A 291 -5.16 -25.13 -4.50
N PHE A 292 -6.34 -25.60 -4.08
CA PHE A 292 -7.42 -26.01 -4.99
C PHE A 292 -8.62 -25.07 -4.89
N THR A 293 -9.28 -24.77 -6.01
CA THR A 293 -10.51 -23.94 -6.00
C THR A 293 -11.76 -24.74 -5.63
N SER A 294 -11.82 -26.05 -5.93
CA SER A 294 -13.00 -26.86 -5.64
C SER A 294 -13.06 -27.32 -4.18
N GLN A 295 -13.97 -26.72 -3.39
CA GLN A 295 -14.20 -27.11 -1.99
C GLN A 295 -14.72 -28.54 -1.86
N MET A 296 -15.48 -29.04 -2.86
CA MET A 296 -15.94 -30.43 -2.89
C MET A 296 -14.74 -31.41 -2.96
N ILE A 297 -13.77 -31.12 -3.82
CA ILE A 297 -12.55 -31.95 -3.96
C ILE A 297 -11.68 -31.86 -2.71
N ILE A 298 -11.50 -30.67 -2.14
CA ILE A 298 -10.78 -30.48 -0.88
C ILE A 298 -11.40 -31.33 0.23
N ASN A 299 -12.71 -31.24 0.43
CA ASN A 299 -13.43 -31.99 1.44
C ASN A 299 -13.35 -33.51 1.19
N LYS A 300 -13.45 -33.95 -0.07
CA LYS A 300 -13.34 -35.37 -0.44
C LYS A 300 -11.96 -35.93 -0.13
N LEU A 301 -10.89 -35.19 -0.45
CA LEU A 301 -9.51 -35.58 -0.17
C LEU A 301 -9.23 -35.66 1.33
N GLN A 302 -9.68 -34.67 2.10
CA GLN A 302 -9.52 -34.67 3.54
C GLN A 302 -10.28 -35.83 4.19
N LYS A 303 -11.53 -36.08 3.78
CA LYS A 303 -12.38 -37.11 4.39
C LYS A 303 -11.98 -38.54 4.01
N ARG A 304 -11.61 -38.78 2.75
CA ARG A 304 -11.31 -40.13 2.23
C ARG A 304 -9.86 -40.52 2.42
N ASP A 305 -8.94 -39.57 2.19
CA ASP A 305 -7.50 -39.84 2.07
C ASP A 305 -6.66 -39.15 3.16
N GLU A 306 -7.28 -38.38 4.06
CA GLU A 306 -6.60 -37.56 5.09
C GLU A 306 -5.60 -36.54 4.51
N ILE A 307 -5.75 -36.19 3.23
CA ILE A 307 -4.89 -35.22 2.55
C ILE A 307 -5.47 -33.82 2.77
N ILE A 308 -4.70 -32.96 3.44
CA ILE A 308 -5.06 -31.55 3.66
C ILE A 308 -4.58 -30.73 2.46
N ILE A 309 -5.52 -30.09 1.76
CA ILE A 309 -5.24 -29.12 0.71
C ILE A 309 -5.97 -27.83 1.04
N ASP A 310 -5.25 -26.72 1.00
CA ASP A 310 -5.82 -25.41 1.26
C ASP A 310 -6.63 -24.92 0.07
N ASN A 311 -7.70 -24.16 0.35
CA ASN A 311 -8.28 -23.26 -0.65
C ASN A 311 -7.39 -22.01 -0.80
N PRO A 312 -7.60 -21.17 -1.85
CA PRO A 312 -6.70 -20.04 -2.12
C PRO A 312 -6.65 -19.02 -0.98
N GLU A 313 -7.76 -18.77 -0.29
CA GLU A 313 -7.83 -17.83 0.83
C GLU A 313 -6.97 -18.31 2.01
N ILE A 314 -7.13 -19.57 2.41
CA ILE A 314 -6.35 -20.18 3.48
C ILE A 314 -4.86 -20.21 3.12
N ALA A 315 -4.54 -20.58 1.88
CA ALA A 315 -3.15 -20.63 1.42
C ALA A 315 -2.49 -19.25 1.48
N LEU A 316 -3.15 -18.21 0.96
CA LEU A 316 -2.63 -16.83 1.01
C LEU A 316 -2.49 -16.33 2.46
N LYS A 317 -3.45 -16.63 3.33
CA LYS A 317 -3.35 -16.29 4.75
C LYS A 317 -2.14 -16.95 5.41
N LYS A 318 -1.91 -18.25 5.18
CA LYS A 318 -0.72 -18.94 5.70
C LYS A 318 0.58 -18.34 5.16
N LEU A 319 0.63 -17.98 3.87
CA LEU A 319 1.83 -17.34 3.31
C LEU A 319 2.11 -15.97 3.97
N TYR A 320 1.06 -15.20 4.27
CA TYR A 320 1.22 -13.95 5.01
C TYR A 320 1.74 -14.22 6.43
N GLU A 321 1.14 -15.17 7.15
CA GLU A 321 1.54 -15.54 8.51
C GLU A 321 2.96 -16.15 8.59
N GLU A 322 3.38 -16.90 7.58
CA GLU A 322 4.72 -17.47 7.42
C GLU A 322 5.80 -16.44 7.01
N GLY A 323 5.38 -15.19 6.76
CA GLY A 323 6.25 -14.06 6.46
C GLY A 323 6.77 -14.02 5.04
N TYR A 324 6.03 -14.52 4.04
CA TYR A 324 6.37 -14.30 2.64
C TYR A 324 6.13 -12.85 2.23
N GLN A 325 7.07 -12.24 1.50
CA GLN A 325 6.96 -10.84 1.03
C GLN A 325 6.54 -10.75 -0.43
N GLU A 326 6.95 -11.72 -1.25
CA GLU A 326 6.62 -11.80 -2.67
C GLU A 326 5.86 -13.10 -2.93
N VAL A 327 4.62 -12.97 -3.40
CA VAL A 327 3.76 -14.10 -3.76
C VAL A 327 3.30 -13.94 -5.19
N VAL A 328 3.45 -15.01 -5.98
CA VAL A 328 2.93 -15.08 -7.34
C VAL A 328 1.96 -16.23 -7.46
N VAL A 329 0.73 -15.92 -7.87
CA VAL A 329 -0.34 -16.91 -8.02
C VAL A 329 -0.39 -17.37 -9.47
N GLN A 330 -0.14 -18.65 -9.75
CA GLN A 330 -0.22 -19.22 -11.10
C GLN A 330 -1.43 -20.17 -11.18
N PRO A 331 -2.52 -19.76 -11.86
CA PRO A 331 -3.64 -20.65 -12.13
C PRO A 331 -3.27 -21.71 -13.19
N LEU A 332 -3.72 -22.95 -12.99
CA LEU A 332 -3.65 -24.03 -13.98
C LEU A 332 -5.00 -24.26 -14.69
N HIS A 333 -5.84 -23.21 -14.78
CA HIS A 333 -7.11 -23.27 -15.49
C HIS A 333 -6.87 -23.20 -17.00
N ILE A 334 -7.83 -23.69 -17.80
CA ILE A 334 -7.74 -23.69 -19.27
C ILE A 334 -8.23 -22.36 -19.84
N ILE A 335 -9.36 -21.85 -19.34
CA ILE A 335 -10.01 -20.61 -19.80
C ILE A 335 -10.12 -19.59 -18.67
N ASN A 336 -10.29 -18.31 -19.02
CA ASN A 336 -10.57 -17.25 -18.04
C ASN A 336 -12.06 -17.24 -17.62
N GLY A 337 -12.52 -18.39 -17.12
CA GLY A 337 -13.91 -18.63 -16.72
C GLY A 337 -14.28 -18.07 -15.33
N SER A 338 -15.48 -18.41 -14.88
CA SER A 338 -16.01 -18.02 -13.56
C SER A 338 -15.06 -18.40 -12.42
N GLU A 339 -14.50 -19.61 -12.43
CA GLU A 339 -13.60 -20.11 -11.40
C GLU A 339 -12.33 -19.27 -11.27
N LEU A 340 -11.71 -18.90 -12.41
CA LEU A 340 -10.54 -18.04 -12.38
C LEU A 340 -10.92 -16.63 -11.89
N HIS A 341 -12.05 -16.09 -12.36
CA HIS A 341 -12.50 -14.78 -11.90
C HIS A 341 -12.76 -14.75 -10.39
N GLU A 342 -13.32 -15.81 -9.82
CA GLU A 342 -13.48 -15.96 -8.38
C GLU A 342 -12.13 -16.03 -7.66
N LEU A 343 -11.20 -16.87 -8.16
CA LEU A 343 -9.83 -16.92 -7.65
C LEU A 343 -9.18 -15.53 -7.63
N ILE A 344 -9.23 -14.78 -8.74
CA ILE A 344 -8.61 -13.46 -8.82
C ILE A 344 -9.29 -12.45 -7.89
N ARG A 345 -10.60 -12.56 -7.65
CA ARG A 345 -11.28 -11.75 -6.61
C ARG A 345 -10.70 -12.04 -5.23
N THR A 346 -10.53 -13.30 -4.87
CA THR A 346 -9.90 -13.71 -3.61
C THR A 346 -8.46 -13.21 -3.53
N VAL A 347 -7.65 -13.39 -4.57
CA VAL A 347 -6.24 -12.91 -4.58
C VAL A 347 -6.18 -11.40 -4.36
N LYS A 348 -7.08 -10.62 -4.97
CA LYS A 348 -7.11 -9.15 -4.82
C LYS A 348 -7.36 -8.67 -3.40
N THR A 349 -8.07 -9.43 -2.56
CA THR A 349 -8.30 -9.02 -1.16
C THR A 349 -7.00 -9.05 -0.34
N PHE A 350 -6.00 -9.82 -0.75
CA PHE A 350 -4.69 -9.92 -0.10
C PHE A 350 -3.63 -8.96 -0.67
N LYS A 351 -4.00 -8.03 -1.57
CA LYS A 351 -3.04 -7.15 -2.25
C LYS A 351 -2.17 -6.34 -1.29
N ASN A 352 -2.71 -5.95 -0.14
CA ASN A 352 -2.00 -5.15 0.87
C ASN A 352 -1.25 -6.00 1.91
N ASN A 353 -1.41 -7.32 1.89
CA ASN A 353 -0.73 -8.24 2.81
C ASN A 353 0.72 -8.53 2.38
N PHE A 354 0.99 -8.46 1.08
CA PHE A 354 2.31 -8.76 0.51
C PHE A 354 2.95 -7.50 -0.08
N ARG A 355 4.28 -7.43 -0.04
CA ARG A 355 5.02 -6.35 -0.73
C ARG A 355 4.81 -6.44 -2.25
N THR A 356 4.85 -7.66 -2.77
CA THR A 356 4.57 -7.97 -4.17
C THR A 356 3.56 -9.11 -4.22
N LEU A 357 2.39 -8.85 -4.80
CA LEU A 357 1.40 -9.87 -5.14
C LEU A 357 1.08 -9.79 -6.63
N LYS A 358 1.45 -10.83 -7.39
CA LYS A 358 1.15 -10.96 -8.82
C LYS A 358 0.29 -12.19 -9.06
N TRP A 359 -0.46 -12.21 -10.16
CA TRP A 359 -1.23 -13.39 -10.56
C TRP A 359 -1.24 -13.57 -12.08
N GLY A 360 -1.21 -14.82 -12.51
CA GLY A 360 -1.25 -15.22 -13.91
C GLY A 360 -2.66 -15.34 -14.47
N ASN A 361 -2.75 -15.53 -15.77
CA ASN A 361 -3.99 -15.89 -16.47
C ASN A 361 -4.07 -17.41 -16.72
N ALA A 362 -5.21 -17.88 -17.21
CA ALA A 362 -5.39 -19.25 -17.67
C ALA A 362 -4.51 -19.59 -18.90
N LEU A 363 -4.56 -20.86 -19.31
CA LEU A 363 -3.86 -21.37 -20.49
C LEU A 363 -4.18 -20.55 -21.74
N LEU A 364 -5.48 -20.34 -22.01
CA LEU A 364 -6.02 -19.52 -23.09
C LEU A 364 -6.39 -18.14 -22.54
N SER A 365 -5.61 -17.13 -22.93
CA SER A 365 -5.77 -15.75 -22.45
C SER A 365 -5.48 -14.68 -23.49
N LYS A 366 -4.63 -14.98 -24.46
CA LYS A 366 -4.26 -14.14 -25.60
C LYS A 366 -4.32 -14.98 -26.88
N THR A 367 -4.45 -14.34 -28.03
CA THR A 367 -4.55 -15.03 -29.33
C THR A 367 -3.42 -16.04 -29.58
N ASP A 368 -2.18 -15.67 -29.24
CA ASP A 368 -1.02 -16.56 -29.40
C ASP A 368 -1.14 -17.86 -28.58
N ASP A 369 -1.88 -17.83 -27.47
CA ASP A 369 -2.09 -19.02 -26.65
C ASP A 369 -2.86 -20.12 -27.40
N TYR A 370 -3.79 -19.73 -28.28
CA TYR A 370 -4.58 -20.66 -29.09
C TYR A 370 -3.73 -21.32 -30.16
N PHE A 371 -2.86 -20.54 -30.81
CA PHE A 371 -1.93 -21.04 -31.82
C PHE A 371 -0.94 -22.03 -31.22
N GLU A 372 -0.35 -21.70 -30.07
CA GLU A 372 0.58 -22.59 -29.39
C GLU A 372 -0.11 -23.86 -28.89
N LEU A 373 -1.34 -23.75 -28.35
CA LEU A 373 -2.08 -24.94 -27.92
C LEU A 373 -2.43 -25.85 -29.10
N ALA A 374 -2.80 -25.29 -30.26
CA ALA A 374 -3.05 -26.07 -31.47
C ALA A 374 -1.82 -26.88 -31.90
N GLU A 375 -0.63 -26.27 -31.90
CA GLU A 375 0.63 -26.99 -32.21
C GLU A 375 0.95 -28.06 -31.17
N ILE A 376 0.71 -27.80 -29.88
CA ILE A 376 0.91 -28.81 -28.82
C ILE A 376 -0.02 -30.00 -29.03
N LEU A 377 -1.31 -29.75 -29.28
CA LEU A 377 -2.30 -30.80 -29.51
C LEU A 377 -1.95 -31.63 -30.75
N LYS A 378 -1.52 -31.00 -31.83
CA LYS A 378 -1.07 -31.67 -33.06
C LYS A 378 0.10 -32.62 -32.83
N ASN A 379 1.03 -32.25 -31.96
CA ASN A 379 2.23 -33.05 -31.68
C ASN A 379 1.96 -34.18 -30.67
N GLU A 380 1.06 -33.97 -29.71
CA GLU A 380 0.81 -34.92 -28.62
C GLU A 380 -0.31 -35.93 -28.93
N ILE A 381 -1.24 -35.58 -29.80
CA ILE A 381 -2.31 -36.47 -30.26
C ILE A 381 -1.81 -37.20 -31.51
N GLU A 382 -0.99 -38.23 -31.25
CA GLU A 382 -0.34 -39.03 -32.29
C GLU A 382 -1.31 -40.04 -32.96
N ASN A 383 -0.88 -40.56 -34.12
CA ASN A 383 -1.50 -41.67 -34.86
C ASN A 383 -2.94 -41.42 -35.35
N VAL A 384 -3.32 -40.16 -35.57
CA VAL A 384 -4.62 -39.80 -36.16
C VAL A 384 -4.62 -40.20 -37.64
N GLN A 385 -5.48 -41.16 -38.00
CA GLN A 385 -5.62 -41.61 -39.39
C GLN A 385 -6.37 -40.58 -40.25
N PRO A 386 -6.16 -40.54 -41.58
CA PRO A 386 -6.85 -39.58 -42.46
C PRO A 386 -8.39 -39.68 -42.44
N ASP A 387 -8.94 -40.84 -42.08
CA ASP A 387 -10.37 -41.12 -41.95
C ASP A 387 -10.88 -41.08 -40.49
N GLN A 388 -10.04 -40.61 -39.56
CA GLN A 388 -10.34 -40.49 -38.14
C GLN A 388 -10.49 -39.02 -37.75
N ALA A 389 -11.58 -38.69 -37.06
CA ALA A 389 -11.76 -37.39 -36.43
C ALA A 389 -11.20 -37.41 -35.00
N VAL A 390 -10.78 -36.23 -34.50
CA VAL A 390 -10.40 -36.02 -33.10
C VAL A 390 -11.45 -35.12 -32.46
N VAL A 391 -12.05 -35.57 -31.36
CA VAL A 391 -12.99 -34.78 -30.56
C VAL A 391 -12.34 -34.45 -29.22
N LEU A 392 -12.22 -33.15 -28.94
CA LEU A 392 -11.64 -32.60 -27.72
C LEU A 392 -12.77 -32.15 -26.79
N MET A 393 -12.89 -32.81 -25.63
CA MET A 393 -13.96 -32.54 -24.66
C MET A 393 -13.49 -31.58 -23.56
N GLY A 394 -13.93 -30.33 -23.64
CA GLY A 394 -13.78 -29.33 -22.59
C GLY A 394 -14.81 -29.48 -21.48
N HIS A 395 -14.57 -28.81 -20.35
CA HIS A 395 -15.56 -28.77 -19.26
C HIS A 395 -16.78 -27.92 -19.66
N GLY A 396 -16.56 -26.77 -20.31
CA GLY A 396 -17.61 -25.78 -20.53
C GLY A 396 -17.77 -24.80 -19.37
N SER A 397 -18.48 -23.70 -19.64
CA SER A 397 -18.89 -22.73 -18.62
C SER A 397 -20.13 -21.95 -19.08
N SER A 398 -20.94 -21.46 -18.14
CA SER A 398 -21.95 -20.43 -18.42
C SER A 398 -21.35 -19.02 -18.58
N HIS A 399 -20.05 -18.86 -18.29
CA HIS A 399 -19.33 -17.61 -18.44
C HIS A 399 -19.02 -17.30 -19.91
N ALA A 400 -18.88 -16.01 -20.26
CA ALA A 400 -18.56 -15.58 -21.63
C ALA A 400 -17.30 -16.24 -22.22
N ALA A 401 -16.33 -16.59 -21.36
CA ALA A 401 -15.11 -17.32 -21.74
C ALA A 401 -15.37 -18.72 -22.31
N ASN A 402 -16.60 -19.24 -22.26
CA ASN A 402 -16.97 -20.45 -22.98
C ASN A 402 -16.77 -20.31 -24.50
N SER A 403 -16.77 -19.09 -25.03
CA SER A 403 -16.41 -18.82 -26.43
C SER A 403 -15.01 -19.32 -26.80
N ASP A 404 -14.11 -19.49 -25.82
CA ASP A 404 -12.73 -19.94 -26.03
C ASP A 404 -12.69 -21.35 -26.66
N TYR A 405 -13.68 -22.21 -26.39
CA TYR A 405 -13.79 -23.53 -27.02
C TYR A 405 -14.07 -23.43 -28.52
N ALA A 406 -15.04 -22.60 -28.92
CA ALA A 406 -15.35 -22.35 -30.32
C ALA A 406 -14.22 -21.60 -31.05
N ALA A 407 -13.53 -20.69 -30.35
CA ALA A 407 -12.36 -20.01 -30.89
C ALA A 407 -11.19 -20.99 -31.14
N LEU A 408 -10.93 -21.91 -30.21
CA LEU A 408 -9.92 -22.95 -30.39
C LEU A 408 -10.28 -23.88 -31.55
N ASP A 409 -11.53 -24.31 -31.65
CA ASP A 409 -12.05 -25.10 -32.77
C ASP A 409 -11.76 -24.43 -34.13
N TYR A 410 -12.06 -23.13 -34.24
CA TYR A 410 -11.74 -22.34 -35.43
C TYR A 410 -10.23 -22.32 -35.72
N VAL A 411 -9.40 -22.08 -34.71
CA VAL A 411 -7.93 -22.03 -34.86
C VAL A 411 -7.36 -23.37 -35.31
N LEU A 412 -7.85 -24.49 -34.78
CA LEU A 412 -7.43 -25.82 -35.20
C LEU A 412 -7.70 -26.03 -36.70
N LYS A 413 -8.90 -25.68 -37.15
CA LYS A 413 -9.30 -25.77 -38.56
C LYS A 413 -8.46 -24.85 -39.45
N GLU A 414 -8.21 -23.61 -39.05
CA GLU A 414 -7.34 -22.67 -39.76
C GLU A 414 -5.90 -23.19 -39.90
N ARG A 415 -5.40 -23.90 -38.90
CA ARG A 415 -4.07 -24.54 -38.87
C ARG A 415 -3.98 -25.85 -39.65
N GLY A 416 -5.00 -26.17 -40.46
CA GLY A 416 -5.05 -27.37 -41.30
C GLY A 416 -5.44 -28.64 -40.55
N MET A 417 -5.92 -28.53 -39.31
CA MET A 417 -6.43 -29.66 -38.52
C MET A 417 -7.95 -29.78 -38.72
N GLU A 418 -8.40 -29.91 -39.98
CA GLU A 418 -9.83 -29.94 -40.34
C GLU A 418 -10.62 -31.09 -39.70
N ASN A 419 -9.94 -32.15 -39.26
CA ASN A 419 -10.51 -33.30 -38.59
C ASN A 419 -10.53 -33.19 -37.06
N TYR A 420 -10.16 -32.04 -36.50
CA TYR A 420 -10.25 -31.77 -35.06
C TYR A 420 -11.50 -30.95 -34.74
N TYR A 421 -12.19 -31.34 -33.68
CA TYR A 421 -13.43 -30.75 -33.21
C TYR A 421 -13.34 -30.50 -31.71
N VAL A 422 -13.80 -29.34 -31.25
CA VAL A 422 -13.89 -29.03 -29.82
C VAL A 422 -15.35 -28.95 -29.40
N GLY A 423 -15.67 -29.60 -28.29
CA GLY A 423 -16.95 -29.42 -27.61
C GLY A 423 -16.76 -29.25 -26.11
N ALA A 424 -17.86 -29.00 -25.41
CA ALA A 424 -17.89 -28.80 -23.96
C ALA A 424 -19.05 -29.56 -23.34
N VAL A 425 -18.85 -30.14 -22.15
CA VAL A 425 -19.91 -30.83 -21.40
C VAL A 425 -20.97 -29.85 -20.91
N GLU A 426 -20.53 -28.73 -20.32
CA GLU A 426 -21.37 -27.69 -19.74
C GLU A 426 -21.25 -26.38 -20.53
N GLY A 427 -21.52 -26.43 -21.83
CA GLY A 427 -21.50 -25.25 -22.68
C GLY A 427 -21.49 -25.56 -24.17
N TYR A 428 -21.32 -24.52 -24.98
CA TYR A 428 -21.23 -24.64 -26.42
C TYR A 428 -19.77 -24.77 -26.90
N PRO A 429 -19.45 -25.57 -27.94
CA PRO A 429 -20.35 -26.47 -28.67
C PRO A 429 -20.73 -27.72 -27.87
N GLU A 430 -22.02 -28.07 -27.88
CA GLU A 430 -22.54 -29.32 -27.29
C GLU A 430 -22.19 -30.52 -28.19
N ILE A 431 -22.27 -31.74 -27.66
CA ILE A 431 -21.88 -32.96 -28.39
C ILE A 431 -22.73 -33.19 -29.65
N GLU A 432 -24.00 -32.82 -29.62
CA GLU A 432 -24.91 -32.88 -30.76
C GLU A 432 -24.40 -32.01 -31.91
N VAL A 433 -23.92 -30.80 -31.60
CA VAL A 433 -23.33 -29.89 -32.58
C VAL A 433 -22.04 -30.45 -33.16
N VAL A 434 -21.23 -31.13 -32.34
CA VAL A 434 -20.02 -31.81 -32.82
C VAL A 434 -20.40 -32.94 -33.78
N ILE A 435 -21.41 -33.77 -33.45
CA ILE A 435 -21.91 -34.84 -34.31
C ILE A 435 -22.41 -34.30 -35.65
N GLU A 436 -23.23 -33.24 -35.65
CA GLU A 436 -23.69 -32.60 -36.90
C GLU A 436 -22.53 -32.13 -37.79
N GLN A 437 -21.40 -31.74 -37.19
CA GLN A 437 -20.20 -31.37 -37.94
C GLN A 437 -19.42 -32.59 -38.45
N LEU A 438 -19.40 -33.69 -37.67
CA LEU A 438 -18.80 -34.95 -38.08
C LEU A 438 -19.56 -35.57 -39.25
N GLU A 439 -20.90 -35.58 -39.24
CA GLU A 439 -21.75 -36.13 -40.29
C GLU A 439 -21.57 -35.46 -41.66
N LYS A 440 -21.12 -34.20 -41.68
CA LYS A 440 -20.82 -33.47 -42.92
C LYS A 440 -19.55 -33.99 -43.62
N LYS A 441 -18.79 -34.86 -42.95
CA LYS A 441 -17.54 -35.45 -43.42
C LYS A 441 -17.65 -36.98 -43.27
N ASN A 442 -16.93 -37.74 -44.09
CA ASN A 442 -17.04 -39.21 -44.10
C ASN A 442 -16.04 -39.85 -43.12
N TYR A 443 -16.18 -39.61 -41.82
CA TYR A 443 -15.38 -40.28 -40.79
C TYR A 443 -16.05 -41.57 -40.32
N ASN A 444 -15.27 -42.62 -40.08
CA ASN A 444 -15.76 -43.87 -39.49
C ASN A 444 -15.26 -44.09 -38.05
N LYS A 445 -14.21 -43.35 -37.65
CA LYS A 445 -13.57 -43.46 -36.34
C LYS A 445 -13.45 -42.10 -35.68
N VAL A 446 -13.59 -42.07 -34.36
CA VAL A 446 -13.39 -40.87 -33.54
C VAL A 446 -12.40 -41.17 -32.43
N LYS A 447 -11.35 -40.35 -32.33
CA LYS A 447 -10.46 -40.30 -31.17
C LYS A 447 -10.97 -39.25 -30.20
N LEU A 448 -11.41 -39.66 -29.02
CA LEU A 448 -11.97 -38.78 -28.00
C LEU A 448 -10.94 -38.52 -26.91
N ALA A 449 -10.62 -37.24 -26.66
CA ALA A 449 -9.60 -36.82 -25.72
C ALA A 449 -10.07 -35.62 -24.87
N PRO A 450 -9.59 -35.46 -23.61
CA PRO A 450 -10.03 -34.38 -22.75
C PRO A 450 -9.27 -33.08 -23.05
N LEU A 451 -10.01 -31.97 -23.11
CA LEU A 451 -9.48 -30.60 -23.12
C LEU A 451 -9.57 -29.97 -21.72
N MET A 452 -9.09 -30.73 -20.73
CA MET A 452 -9.05 -30.37 -19.32
C MET A 452 -7.64 -30.62 -18.78
N LEU A 453 -7.24 -29.89 -17.74
CA LEU A 453 -5.91 -30.08 -17.13
C LEU A 453 -5.71 -31.54 -16.68
N VAL A 454 -6.75 -32.12 -16.08
CA VAL A 454 -6.74 -33.46 -15.48
C VAL A 454 -7.75 -34.37 -16.19
N ALA A 455 -7.40 -35.64 -16.36
CA ALA A 455 -8.35 -36.68 -16.77
C ALA A 455 -9.12 -37.20 -15.52
N GLY A 456 -9.89 -36.29 -14.93
CA GLY A 456 -10.65 -36.50 -13.69
C GLY A 456 -12.04 -37.11 -13.93
N ASP A 457 -12.99 -36.71 -13.10
CA ASP A 457 -14.34 -37.30 -13.08
C ASP A 457 -15.07 -37.15 -14.42
N HIS A 458 -15.14 -35.94 -14.97
CA HIS A 458 -15.74 -35.70 -16.29
C HIS A 458 -15.07 -36.52 -17.41
N ALA A 459 -13.74 -36.65 -17.40
CA ALA A 459 -13.04 -37.45 -18.41
C ALA A 459 -13.27 -38.97 -18.25
N GLN A 460 -13.51 -39.45 -17.02
CA GLN A 460 -13.73 -40.87 -16.77
C GLN A 460 -15.19 -41.29 -16.93
N ASN A 461 -16.13 -40.41 -16.56
CA ASN A 461 -17.56 -40.71 -16.57
C ASN A 461 -18.26 -40.11 -17.78
N ASP A 462 -18.22 -38.79 -17.93
CA ASP A 462 -18.98 -38.09 -19.00
C ASP A 462 -18.34 -38.29 -20.38
N MET A 463 -17.02 -38.43 -20.45
CA MET A 463 -16.33 -38.68 -21.71
C MET A 463 -16.30 -40.18 -22.07
N ALA A 464 -15.75 -40.99 -21.16
CA ALA A 464 -15.34 -42.37 -21.43
C ALA A 464 -16.11 -43.42 -20.61
N GLY A 465 -17.16 -43.00 -19.89
CA GLY A 465 -17.93 -43.87 -19.02
C GLY A 465 -18.82 -44.85 -19.77
N GLU A 466 -19.50 -45.70 -19.01
CA GLU A 466 -20.41 -46.72 -19.54
C GLU A 466 -21.87 -46.27 -19.53
N ALA A 467 -22.17 -45.06 -19.05
CA ALA A 467 -23.53 -44.50 -19.03
C ALA A 467 -23.97 -44.05 -20.44
N ASN A 468 -25.26 -44.13 -20.74
CA ASN A 468 -25.79 -43.83 -22.08
C ASN A 468 -25.56 -42.38 -22.52
N ASP A 469 -25.43 -41.47 -21.56
CA ASP A 469 -25.16 -40.04 -21.74
C ASP A 469 -23.65 -39.71 -21.80
N SER A 470 -22.77 -40.71 -21.70
CA SER A 470 -21.35 -40.49 -21.96
C SER A 470 -21.09 -40.21 -23.44
N TRP A 471 -20.12 -39.35 -23.74
CA TRP A 471 -19.77 -38.96 -25.11
C TRP A 471 -19.32 -40.15 -25.95
N LYS A 472 -18.58 -41.10 -25.34
CA LYS A 472 -18.24 -42.39 -25.96
C LYS A 472 -19.51 -43.09 -26.48
N ASN A 473 -20.48 -43.35 -25.61
CA ASN A 473 -21.69 -44.08 -25.99
C ASN A 473 -22.56 -43.28 -26.97
N ILE A 474 -22.63 -41.95 -26.83
CA ILE A 474 -23.34 -41.07 -27.77
C ILE A 474 -22.74 -41.18 -29.18
N LEU A 475 -21.40 -41.13 -29.30
CA LEU A 475 -20.68 -41.26 -30.58
C LEU A 475 -20.79 -42.68 -31.16
N GLU A 476 -20.71 -43.73 -30.33
CA GLU A 476 -20.89 -45.12 -30.76
C GLU A 476 -22.33 -45.34 -31.29
N ASN A 477 -23.33 -44.77 -30.63
CA ASN A 477 -24.73 -44.82 -31.09
C ASN A 477 -24.95 -44.03 -32.38
N ALA A 478 -24.16 -42.99 -32.63
CA ALA A 478 -24.12 -42.26 -33.91
C ALA A 478 -23.38 -43.03 -35.02
N GLY A 479 -22.81 -44.21 -34.72
CA GLY A 479 -22.19 -45.11 -35.70
C GLY A 479 -20.68 -44.99 -35.84
N TYR A 480 -20.00 -44.28 -34.94
CA TYR A 480 -18.55 -44.13 -34.96
C TYR A 480 -17.86 -45.20 -34.09
N GLU A 481 -16.71 -45.72 -34.56
CA GLU A 481 -15.80 -46.47 -33.69
C GLU A 481 -15.00 -45.49 -32.82
N VAL A 482 -15.12 -45.58 -31.49
CA VAL A 482 -14.53 -44.61 -30.56
C VAL A 482 -13.24 -45.15 -29.92
N GLU A 483 -12.14 -44.42 -30.11
CA GLU A 483 -10.87 -44.63 -29.43
C GLU A 483 -10.70 -43.57 -28.33
N ILE A 484 -10.47 -44.00 -27.08
CA ILE A 484 -10.30 -43.08 -25.95
C ILE A 484 -8.82 -42.78 -25.72
N GLN A 485 -8.46 -41.50 -25.74
CA GLN A 485 -7.17 -41.00 -25.24
C GLN A 485 -7.38 -40.31 -23.89
N LEU A 486 -7.29 -41.09 -22.80
CA LEU A 486 -7.51 -40.61 -21.44
C LEU A 486 -6.24 -39.95 -20.85
N LYS A 487 -5.77 -38.87 -21.49
CA LYS A 487 -4.58 -38.11 -21.10
C LYS A 487 -4.95 -36.64 -20.89
N GLY A 488 -4.77 -36.13 -19.66
CA GLY A 488 -5.07 -34.74 -19.35
C GLY A 488 -4.06 -33.78 -19.98
N LEU A 489 -4.46 -32.53 -20.26
CA LEU A 489 -3.57 -31.51 -20.83
C LEU A 489 -2.31 -31.29 -19.98
N GLY A 490 -2.40 -31.45 -18.66
CA GLY A 490 -1.25 -31.32 -17.76
C GLY A 490 -0.17 -32.39 -17.94
N GLU A 491 -0.44 -33.47 -18.68
CA GLU A 491 0.55 -34.51 -19.01
C GLU A 491 1.42 -34.12 -20.22
N TYR A 492 0.98 -33.12 -21.02
CA TYR A 492 1.69 -32.66 -22.20
C TYR A 492 2.82 -31.69 -21.82
N ASP A 493 4.05 -31.99 -22.25
CA ASP A 493 5.23 -31.22 -21.85
C ASP A 493 5.12 -29.76 -22.33
N GLY A 494 4.54 -29.56 -23.52
CA GLY A 494 4.24 -28.25 -24.10
C GLY A 494 3.25 -27.42 -23.27
N VAL A 495 2.20 -28.03 -22.71
CA VAL A 495 1.26 -27.33 -21.82
C VAL A 495 1.96 -26.95 -20.51
N GLN A 496 2.77 -27.84 -19.95
CA GLN A 496 3.54 -27.53 -18.75
C GLN A 496 4.53 -26.37 -19.00
N ASN A 497 5.21 -26.35 -20.16
CA ASN A 497 6.09 -25.25 -20.58
C ASN A 497 5.31 -23.93 -20.65
N LYS A 498 4.13 -23.95 -21.25
CA LYS A 498 3.28 -22.76 -21.42
C LYS A 498 2.93 -22.10 -20.08
N TYR A 499 2.62 -22.89 -19.04
CA TYR A 499 2.42 -22.33 -17.69
C TYR A 499 3.69 -21.71 -17.11
N THR A 500 4.85 -22.34 -17.32
CA THR A 500 6.14 -21.77 -16.86
C THR A 500 6.53 -20.50 -17.60
N GLU A 501 6.23 -20.39 -18.90
CA GLU A 501 6.50 -19.20 -19.71
C GLU A 501 5.60 -18.03 -19.34
N LYS A 502 4.31 -18.29 -19.12
CA LYS A 502 3.37 -17.29 -18.58
C LYS A 502 3.88 -16.74 -17.24
N LEU A 503 4.35 -17.61 -16.36
CA LEU A 503 4.91 -17.23 -15.08
C LEU A 503 6.22 -16.44 -15.24
N ASN A 504 7.12 -16.86 -16.14
CA ASN A 504 8.36 -16.14 -16.44
C ASN A 504 8.08 -14.72 -16.93
N LYS A 505 7.09 -14.55 -17.81
CA LYS A 505 6.66 -13.25 -18.31
C LYS A 505 6.10 -12.38 -17.18
N LEU A 506 5.24 -12.93 -16.34
CA LEU A 506 4.66 -12.24 -15.20
C LEU A 506 5.71 -11.79 -14.17
N LEU A 507 6.78 -12.58 -14.00
CA LEU A 507 7.89 -12.24 -13.11
C LEU A 507 8.79 -11.13 -13.69
N SER A 508 8.91 -11.06 -15.02
CA SER A 508 9.72 -10.05 -15.71
C SER A 508 9.05 -8.68 -15.89
N GLU A 509 7.72 -8.63 -15.83
CA GLU A 509 6.90 -7.40 -15.83
C GLU A 509 6.83 -6.78 -14.44
#